data_AF-A0A5A9NX98-F1
#
_entry.id   AF-A0A5A9NX98-F1
#
_cell.length_a   1.000
_cell.length_b   1.000
_cell.length_c   1.000
_cell.angle_alpha   90.00
_cell.angle_beta   90.00
_cell.angle_gamma   90.00
#
_symmetry.space_group_name_H-M   'P 1'
#
loop_
_entity.id
_entity.type
_entity.pdbx_description
1 polymer ?
#
loop_
_entity_poly.entity_id
_entity_poly.type
_entity_poly.pdbx_seq_one_letter_code
_entity_poly.pdbx_strand_id
1 'polypeptide(L)'
;MAEAGVRVPLEQVKAVSDERVDFLREQAFSVLRLKTDKWNRFIGLEENQRALLDFLDQSWREYLILFMGPGGTLHAGDEQSSSSWKTKLLSVLKKRKGVVSKTSFRSQLWLGEVPALPLDYTPIIISQVFVSLIGCPLNQRVWPRVVGQDICRHLEHLRSQAVTLRGRAHGQILLPLPLCVERRDERQLSSDSCLIDRTLLYSIETMVIHWCQLMGSVLQRDSSKLLRQGDHPGPTAELSFWAKQKDNLLGIQKQVEMKWSITFMSIVNVSVYGFKGIVWSKS
;
A
#
# COMPACT_ATOMS: atom_id res chain seq x y z
N MET A 1 -22.64 13.57 65.67
CA MET A 1 -23.54 13.53 64.49
C MET A 1 -22.68 13.38 63.26
N ALA A 2 -22.97 12.34 62.49
CA ALA A 2 -22.21 11.91 61.33
C ALA A 2 -22.66 12.69 60.08
N GLU A 3 -21.70 13.03 59.22
CA GLU A 3 -21.93 13.02 57.78
C GLU A 3 -20.76 12.29 57.14
N ALA A 4 -20.94 10.97 57.00
CA ALA A 4 -20.11 10.14 56.15
C ALA A 4 -20.51 10.46 54.70
N GLY A 5 -19.72 11.30 54.05
CA GLY A 5 -19.78 11.47 52.60
C GLY A 5 -19.48 10.12 51.94
N VAL A 6 -20.51 9.50 51.35
CA VAL A 6 -20.41 8.30 50.54
C VAL A 6 -19.52 8.62 49.34
N ARG A 7 -18.23 8.28 49.47
CA ARG A 7 -17.29 8.29 48.35
C ARG A 7 -17.69 7.11 47.46
N VAL A 8 -18.48 7.39 46.44
CA VAL A 8 -18.73 6.45 45.34
C VAL A 8 -17.36 6.04 44.80
N PRO A 9 -16.98 4.75 44.83
CA PRO A 9 -15.72 4.33 44.25
C PRO A 9 -15.76 4.62 42.75
N LEU A 10 -14.79 5.39 42.22
CA LEU A 10 -14.49 5.33 40.80
C LEU A 10 -14.26 3.85 40.48
N GLU A 11 -15.06 3.29 39.57
CA GLU A 11 -14.84 1.95 39.04
C GLU A 11 -13.39 1.86 38.58
N GLN A 12 -12.58 1.13 39.33
CA GLN A 12 -11.22 0.78 38.93
C GLN A 12 -11.34 0.12 37.56
N VAL A 13 -10.79 0.77 36.54
CA VAL A 13 -10.74 0.23 35.18
C VAL A 13 -9.95 -1.08 35.27
N LYS A 14 -10.66 -2.22 35.24
CA LYS A 14 -10.07 -3.56 35.41
C LYS A 14 -9.64 -4.16 34.06
N ALA A 15 -9.08 -3.34 33.17
CA ALA A 15 -8.55 -3.81 31.89
C ALA A 15 -7.45 -4.87 32.10
N VAL A 16 -6.67 -4.77 33.18
CA VAL A 16 -5.54 -5.68 33.49
C VAL A 16 -6.00 -7.10 33.82
N SER A 17 -7.24 -7.31 34.28
CA SER A 17 -7.79 -8.65 34.57
C SER A 17 -8.62 -9.23 33.43
N ASP A 18 -8.76 -8.53 32.30
CA ASP A 18 -9.56 -8.98 31.16
C ASP A 18 -8.72 -9.88 30.24
N GLU A 19 -9.12 -11.14 30.08
CA GLU A 19 -8.44 -12.11 29.20
C GLU A 19 -8.33 -11.62 27.74
N ARG A 20 -9.27 -10.78 27.28
CA ARG A 20 -9.24 -10.19 25.93
C ARG A 20 -8.10 -9.20 25.81
N VAL A 21 -7.84 -8.42 26.86
CA VAL A 21 -6.72 -7.46 26.92
C VAL A 21 -5.38 -8.20 26.99
N ASP A 22 -5.33 -9.30 27.76
CA ASP A 22 -4.16 -10.17 27.83
C ASP A 22 -3.85 -10.83 26.48
N PHE A 23 -4.86 -11.19 25.70
CA PHE A 23 -4.65 -11.64 24.33
C PHE A 23 -4.07 -10.53 23.43
N LEU A 24 -4.59 -9.30 23.51
CA LEU A 24 -4.03 -8.18 22.76
C LEU A 24 -2.56 -7.90 23.15
N ARG A 25 -2.21 -8.06 24.43
CA ARG A 25 -0.83 -8.00 24.93
C ARG A 25 0.07 -9.03 24.25
N GLU A 26 -0.37 -10.29 24.20
CA GLU A 26 0.38 -11.37 23.55
C GLU A 26 0.62 -11.08 22.06
N GLN A 27 -0.40 -10.58 21.36
CA GLN A 27 -0.25 -10.18 19.95
C GLN A 27 0.71 -9.01 19.79
N ALA A 28 0.66 -8.01 20.68
CA ALA A 28 1.60 -6.89 20.66
C ALA A 28 3.05 -7.35 20.93
N PHE A 29 3.26 -8.31 21.84
CA PHE A 29 4.58 -8.89 22.10
C PHE A 29 5.13 -9.63 20.88
N SER A 30 4.28 -10.42 20.21
CA SER A 30 4.68 -11.18 19.03
C SER A 30 4.96 -10.27 17.83
N VAL A 31 4.01 -9.41 17.48
CA VAL A 31 4.05 -8.61 16.24
C VAL A 31 4.97 -7.41 16.39
N LEU A 32 4.84 -6.62 17.47
CA LEU A 32 5.61 -5.39 17.67
C LEU A 32 6.96 -5.62 18.39
N ARG A 33 7.26 -6.87 18.78
CA ARG A 33 8.44 -7.23 19.60
C ARG A 33 8.52 -6.37 20.87
N LEU A 34 7.36 -6.08 21.44
CA LEU A 34 7.21 -5.21 22.60
C LEU A 34 7.76 -5.90 23.86
N LYS A 35 8.44 -5.11 24.71
CA LYS A 35 8.94 -5.57 26.00
C LYS A 35 7.92 -5.35 27.12
N THR A 36 8.00 -6.17 28.17
CA THR A 36 7.09 -6.13 29.32
C THR A 36 7.03 -4.77 30.01
N ASP A 37 8.18 -4.09 30.18
CA ASP A 37 8.25 -2.77 30.82
C ASP A 37 7.43 -1.72 30.05
N LYS A 38 7.41 -1.80 28.72
CA LYS A 38 6.68 -0.87 27.85
C LYS A 38 5.19 -1.10 27.91
N TRP A 39 4.75 -2.36 27.93
CA TRP A 39 3.34 -2.69 28.13
C TRP A 39 2.83 -2.24 29.49
N ASN A 40 3.60 -2.49 30.57
CA ASN A 40 3.21 -2.10 31.92
C ASN A 40 3.04 -0.57 32.04
N ARG A 41 3.93 0.21 31.42
CA ARG A 41 3.78 1.67 31.35
C ARG A 41 2.56 2.09 30.54
N PHE A 42 2.31 1.43 29.40
CA PHE A 42 1.17 1.71 28.54
C PHE A 42 -0.16 1.43 29.23
N ILE A 43 -0.33 0.23 29.78
CA ILE A 43 -1.57 -0.19 30.46
C ILE A 43 -1.76 0.55 31.78
N GLY A 44 -0.72 1.13 32.38
CA GLY A 44 -0.83 1.97 33.57
C GLY A 44 -1.58 3.28 33.35
N LEU A 45 -1.77 3.71 32.10
CA LEU A 45 -2.51 4.93 31.77
C LEU A 45 -4.00 4.61 31.54
N GLU A 46 -4.89 5.31 32.26
CA GLU A 46 -6.34 5.09 32.16
C GLU A 46 -6.90 5.30 30.76
N GLU A 47 -6.35 6.25 30.01
CA GLU A 47 -6.76 6.54 28.62
C GLU A 47 -6.55 5.32 27.71
N ASN A 48 -5.42 4.62 27.88
CA ASN A 48 -5.10 3.43 27.10
C ASN A 48 -5.98 2.24 27.50
N GLN A 49 -6.22 2.06 28.80
CA GLN A 49 -7.15 1.04 29.27
C GLN A 49 -8.55 1.27 28.70
N ARG A 50 -9.02 2.52 28.73
CA ARG A 50 -10.30 2.93 28.14
C ARG A 50 -10.32 2.68 26.62
N ALA A 51 -9.25 3.01 25.89
CA ALA A 51 -9.19 2.75 24.46
C ALA A 51 -9.31 1.25 24.10
N LEU A 52 -8.67 0.37 24.89
CA LEU A 52 -8.76 -1.08 24.70
C LEU A 52 -10.17 -1.60 25.02
N LEU A 53 -10.74 -1.18 26.15
CA LEU A 53 -12.07 -1.61 26.56
C LEU A 53 -13.16 -1.03 25.65
N ASP A 54 -13.04 0.22 25.21
CA ASP A 54 -13.94 0.82 24.22
C ASP A 54 -13.91 0.02 22.92
N PHE A 55 -12.73 -0.37 22.45
CA PHE A 55 -12.62 -1.25 21.30
C PHE A 55 -13.33 -2.58 21.55
N LEU A 56 -13.18 -3.22 22.70
CA LEU A 56 -13.78 -4.54 22.96
C LEU A 56 -15.29 -4.48 23.20
N ASP A 57 -15.75 -3.48 23.95
CA ASP A 57 -17.08 -3.43 24.53
C ASP A 57 -18.06 -2.58 23.72
N GLN A 58 -17.59 -1.68 22.85
CA GLN A 58 -18.45 -0.81 22.06
C GLN A 58 -18.69 -1.36 20.65
N SER A 59 -19.90 -1.19 20.13
CA SER A 59 -20.27 -1.64 18.77
C SER A 59 -19.74 -0.75 17.66
N TRP A 60 -19.44 0.52 17.95
CA TRP A 60 -19.04 1.53 16.97
C TRP A 60 -17.55 1.53 16.61
N ARG A 61 -16.68 1.04 17.51
CA ARG A 61 -15.26 0.82 17.20
C ARG A 61 -15.06 -0.53 16.55
N GLU A 62 -14.72 -0.52 15.26
CA GLU A 62 -14.50 -1.75 14.47
C GLU A 62 -13.05 -2.20 14.44
N TYR A 63 -12.11 -1.30 14.67
CA TYR A 63 -10.68 -1.57 14.65
C TYR A 63 -9.94 -0.88 15.78
N LEU A 64 -8.76 -1.42 16.10
CA LEU A 64 -7.78 -0.90 17.03
C LEU A 64 -6.40 -0.99 16.39
N ILE A 65 -5.62 0.09 16.44
CA ILE A 65 -4.25 0.10 15.94
C ILE A 65 -3.31 0.32 17.11
N LEU A 66 -2.34 -0.59 17.26
CA LEU A 66 -1.24 -0.48 18.21
C LEU A 66 0.07 -0.26 17.46
N PHE A 67 0.88 0.70 17.91
CA PHE A 67 2.14 1.02 17.28
C PHE A 67 3.19 1.56 18.26
N MET A 68 4.45 1.46 17.84
CA MET A 68 5.58 1.94 18.61
C MET A 68 5.90 3.40 18.23
N GLY A 69 5.97 4.27 19.22
CA GLY A 69 6.38 5.67 19.07
C GLY A 69 7.89 5.86 19.28
N PRO A 70 8.38 7.11 19.13
CA PRO A 70 9.75 7.48 19.45
C PRO A 70 10.12 7.08 20.89
N GLY A 71 11.32 6.53 21.10
CA GLY A 71 11.72 6.03 22.43
C GLY A 71 11.10 4.68 22.84
N GLY A 72 10.41 4.02 21.91
CA GLY A 72 9.86 2.68 22.09
C GLY A 72 8.66 2.64 23.05
N THR A 73 7.90 3.74 23.14
CA THR A 73 6.62 3.77 23.85
C THR A 73 5.52 3.14 22.99
N LEU A 74 4.60 2.41 23.60
CA LEU A 74 3.43 1.88 22.90
C LEU A 74 2.33 2.94 22.88
N HIS A 75 1.63 3.04 21.76
CA HIS A 75 0.46 3.90 21.60
C HIS A 75 -0.70 3.08 21.01
N ALA A 76 -1.91 3.38 21.49
CA ALA A 76 -3.15 2.94 20.88
C ALA A 76 -3.77 4.15 20.17
N GLY A 77 -4.12 4.00 18.90
CA GLY A 77 -4.55 5.11 18.09
C GLY A 77 -5.59 4.76 17.04
N ASP A 78 -6.28 5.80 16.58
CA ASP A 78 -7.07 5.83 15.35
C ASP A 78 -6.25 6.46 14.20
N GLU A 79 -6.72 6.39 12.97
CA GLU A 79 -6.07 6.87 11.73
C GLU A 79 -5.51 8.30 11.85
N GLN A 80 -6.12 9.15 12.68
CA GLN A 80 -5.72 10.56 12.90
C GLN A 80 -4.54 10.73 13.88
N SER A 81 -4.28 9.72 14.72
CA SER A 81 -3.26 9.78 15.78
C SER A 81 -1.94 9.08 15.41
N SER A 82 -1.91 8.32 14.32
CA SER A 82 -0.71 7.66 13.81
C SER A 82 0.16 8.65 13.02
N SER A 83 0.76 9.63 13.71
CA SER A 83 1.57 10.69 13.10
C SER A 83 2.90 10.20 12.50
N SER A 84 3.26 8.92 12.66
CA SER A 84 4.41 8.34 11.96
C SER A 84 4.13 6.91 11.48
N TRP A 85 3.75 6.77 10.22
CA TRP A 85 3.73 5.52 9.42
C TRP A 85 5.14 4.88 9.23
N LYS A 86 6.10 5.30 10.04
CA LYS A 86 7.50 4.87 10.03
C LYS A 86 7.74 3.63 10.89
N THR A 87 6.76 3.23 11.71
CA THR A 87 6.87 2.06 12.57
C THR A 87 5.87 0.98 12.18
N LYS A 88 6.22 -0.25 12.53
CA LYS A 88 5.36 -1.42 12.36
C LYS A 88 4.09 -1.26 13.20
N LEU A 89 2.94 -1.60 12.62
CA LEU A 89 1.64 -1.49 13.27
C LEU A 89 1.03 -2.89 13.45
N LEU A 90 0.33 -3.07 14.57
CA LEU A 90 -0.61 -4.16 14.78
C LEU A 90 -2.02 -3.60 14.64
N SER A 91 -2.72 -4.03 13.59
CA SER A 91 -4.13 -3.74 13.38
C SER A 91 -4.98 -4.91 13.88
N VAL A 92 -5.97 -4.61 14.69
CA VAL A 92 -6.93 -5.60 15.22
C VAL A 92 -8.31 -5.16 14.78
N LEU A 93 -9.00 -5.98 13.99
CA LEU A 93 -10.32 -5.68 13.46
C LEU A 93 -11.35 -6.67 14.00
N LYS A 94 -12.58 -6.23 14.19
CA LYS A 94 -13.70 -7.13 14.51
C LYS A 94 -14.23 -7.79 13.25
N LYS A 95 -14.50 -9.09 13.30
CA LYS A 95 -15.15 -9.83 12.20
C LYS A 95 -16.60 -9.44 11.99
N ARG A 96 -17.26 -8.94 13.03
CA ARG A 96 -18.67 -8.53 13.03
C ARG A 96 -18.79 -7.26 13.85
N LYS A 97 -19.69 -6.37 13.43
CA LYS A 97 -20.10 -5.20 14.23
C LYS A 97 -20.72 -5.68 15.53
N GLY A 98 -20.24 -5.14 16.66
CA GLY A 98 -20.76 -5.47 17.98
C GLY A 98 -19.70 -5.63 19.05
N VAL A 99 -20.18 -6.04 20.23
CA VAL A 99 -19.38 -6.31 21.43
C VAL A 99 -18.61 -7.62 21.24
N VAL A 100 -17.33 -7.62 21.59
CA VAL A 100 -16.47 -8.82 21.53
C VAL A 100 -16.77 -9.70 22.75
N SER A 101 -17.23 -10.93 22.50
CA SER A 101 -17.56 -11.88 23.56
C SER A 101 -16.37 -12.24 24.44
N LYS A 102 -16.56 -12.30 25.76
CA LYS A 102 -15.51 -12.70 26.72
C LYS A 102 -15.06 -14.16 26.57
N THR A 103 -15.87 -15.05 25.98
CA THR A 103 -15.56 -16.48 25.87
C THR A 103 -15.03 -16.91 24.51
N SER A 104 -15.40 -16.21 23.43
CA SER A 104 -15.07 -16.61 22.05
C SER A 104 -14.33 -15.53 21.24
N PHE A 105 -13.77 -14.52 21.91
CA PHE A 105 -13.10 -13.36 21.30
C PHE A 105 -12.04 -13.72 20.24
N ARG A 106 -11.25 -14.77 20.46
CA ARG A 106 -10.17 -15.18 19.52
C ARG A 106 -10.70 -15.46 18.12
N SER A 107 -11.91 -16.01 18.02
CA SER A 107 -12.56 -16.30 16.74
C SER A 107 -13.21 -15.07 16.09
N GLN A 108 -13.44 -14.01 16.87
CA GLN A 108 -14.18 -12.80 16.48
C GLN A 108 -13.26 -11.64 16.04
N LEU A 109 -11.94 -11.80 16.15
CA LEU A 109 -10.95 -10.79 15.78
C LEU A 109 -10.14 -11.23 14.55
N TRP A 110 -9.86 -10.28 13.66
CA TRP A 110 -8.83 -10.35 12.62
C TRP A 110 -7.60 -9.61 13.12
N LEU A 111 -6.43 -10.23 12.95
CA LEU A 111 -5.14 -9.64 13.28
C LEU A 111 -4.40 -9.35 11.97
N GLY A 112 -3.95 -8.11 11.81
CA GLY A 112 -3.20 -7.65 10.66
C GLY A 112 -1.89 -7.02 11.10
N GLU A 113 -0.79 -7.50 10.55
CA GLU A 113 0.49 -6.83 10.65
C GLU A 113 0.64 -5.86 9.48
N VAL A 114 0.95 -4.60 9.78
CA VAL A 114 1.28 -3.60 8.75
C VAL A 114 2.76 -3.22 8.90
N PRO A 115 3.60 -3.46 7.88
CA PRO A 115 5.01 -3.12 7.95
C PRO A 115 5.21 -1.60 7.98
N ALA A 116 6.39 -1.17 8.45
CA ALA A 116 6.83 0.20 8.27
C ALA A 116 6.90 0.52 6.77
N LEU A 117 6.45 1.70 6.34
CA LEU A 117 6.42 2.12 4.93
C LEU A 117 5.43 1.30 4.04
N PRO A 118 4.12 1.35 4.30
CA PRO A 118 3.13 0.56 3.54
C PRO A 118 3.20 0.77 2.03
N LEU A 119 3.56 1.98 1.57
CA LEU A 119 3.69 2.31 0.15
C LEU A 119 4.74 1.46 -0.59
N ASP A 120 5.76 0.95 0.11
CA ASP A 120 6.78 0.09 -0.51
C ASP A 120 6.26 -1.32 -0.77
N TYR A 121 5.40 -1.80 0.13
CA TYR A 121 4.83 -3.14 0.08
C TYR A 121 3.54 -3.21 -0.75
N THR A 122 2.79 -2.12 -0.89
CA THR A 122 1.51 -2.10 -1.64
C THR A 122 1.65 -2.69 -3.06
N PRO A 123 2.61 -2.27 -3.91
CA PRO A 123 2.78 -2.87 -5.23
C PRO A 123 3.07 -4.37 -5.18
N ILE A 124 3.83 -4.81 -4.17
CA ILE A 124 4.23 -6.21 -3.99
C ILE A 124 3.01 -7.05 -3.60
N ILE A 125 2.20 -6.60 -2.64
CA ILE A 125 0.98 -7.28 -2.20
C ILE A 125 0.00 -7.42 -3.37
N ILE A 126 -0.20 -6.35 -4.14
CA ILE A 126 -1.08 -6.42 -5.32
C ILE A 126 -0.60 -7.48 -6.30
N SER A 127 0.70 -7.53 -6.56
CA SER A 127 1.29 -8.39 -7.61
C SER A 127 1.42 -9.85 -7.18
N GLN A 128 1.84 -10.10 -5.95
CA GLN A 128 2.11 -11.45 -5.46
C GLN A 128 0.87 -12.10 -4.85
N VAL A 129 0.01 -11.31 -4.18
CA VAL A 129 -1.15 -11.83 -3.45
C VAL A 129 -2.42 -11.63 -4.25
N PHE A 130 -2.80 -10.39 -4.56
CA PHE A 130 -4.11 -10.13 -5.19
C PHE A 130 -4.21 -10.67 -6.61
N VAL A 131 -3.18 -10.49 -7.44
CA VAL A 131 -3.16 -11.07 -8.79
C VAL A 131 -3.20 -12.59 -8.76
N SER A 132 -2.52 -13.23 -7.80
CA SER A 132 -2.55 -14.70 -7.65
C SER A 132 -3.89 -15.21 -7.14
N LEU A 133 -4.50 -14.54 -6.16
CA LEU A 133 -5.77 -14.95 -5.58
C LEU A 133 -6.95 -14.69 -6.53
N ILE A 134 -7.00 -13.48 -7.10
CA ILE A 134 -8.14 -13.01 -7.88
C ILE A 134 -7.98 -13.39 -9.35
N GLY A 135 -6.76 -13.37 -9.89
CA GLY A 135 -6.47 -13.70 -11.28
C GLY A 135 -6.35 -15.21 -11.56
N CYS A 136 -6.49 -16.07 -10.56
CA CYS A 136 -6.45 -17.53 -10.75
C CYS A 136 -7.74 -18.02 -11.43
N PRO A 137 -7.65 -18.69 -12.59
CA PRO A 137 -8.84 -19.22 -13.29
C PRO A 137 -9.65 -20.22 -12.46
N LEU A 138 -8.99 -20.94 -11.54
CA LEU A 138 -9.67 -21.88 -10.63
C LEU A 138 -10.58 -21.16 -9.63
N ASN A 139 -10.20 -19.94 -9.22
CA ASN A 139 -11.00 -19.12 -8.30
C ASN A 139 -12.09 -18.33 -9.03
N GLN A 140 -11.97 -18.18 -10.36
CA GLN A 140 -12.93 -17.48 -11.22
C GLN A 140 -13.97 -18.41 -11.89
N ARG A 141 -14.07 -19.68 -11.47
CA ARG A 141 -14.95 -20.67 -12.15
C ARG A 141 -16.42 -20.24 -12.27
N VAL A 142 -16.91 -19.46 -11.32
CA VAL A 142 -18.31 -18.97 -11.28
C VAL A 142 -18.46 -17.60 -11.95
N TRP A 143 -17.35 -16.93 -12.29
CA TRP A 143 -17.39 -15.56 -12.81
C TRP A 143 -17.55 -15.56 -14.33
N PRO A 144 -18.40 -14.68 -14.89
CA PRO A 144 -18.39 -14.43 -16.32
C PRO A 144 -16.99 -13.99 -16.78
N ARG A 145 -16.54 -14.47 -17.95
CA ARG A 145 -15.20 -14.16 -18.48
C ARG A 145 -14.89 -12.67 -18.52
N VAL A 146 -15.89 -11.85 -18.88
CA VAL A 146 -15.77 -10.38 -18.93
C VAL A 146 -15.46 -9.77 -17.56
N VAL A 147 -16.03 -10.31 -16.49
CA VAL A 147 -15.79 -9.84 -15.11
C VAL A 147 -14.38 -10.20 -14.66
N GLY A 148 -13.94 -11.43 -14.92
CA GLY A 148 -12.58 -11.87 -14.60
C GLY A 148 -11.51 -11.03 -15.34
N GLN A 149 -11.73 -10.75 -16.62
CA GLN A 149 -10.86 -9.88 -17.41
C GLN A 149 -10.85 -8.44 -16.90
N ASP A 150 -12.01 -7.88 -16.56
CA ASP A 150 -12.13 -6.51 -16.07
C ASP A 150 -11.42 -6.32 -14.72
N ILE A 151 -11.59 -7.26 -13.80
CA ILE A 151 -10.92 -7.23 -12.49
C ILE A 151 -9.39 -7.33 -12.66
N CYS A 152 -8.90 -8.17 -13.59
CA CYS A 152 -7.48 -8.22 -13.90
C CYS A 152 -6.94 -6.87 -14.42
N ARG A 153 -7.70 -6.14 -15.26
CA ARG A 153 -7.32 -4.80 -15.71
C ARG A 153 -7.32 -3.79 -14.57
N HIS A 154 -8.30 -3.84 -13.67
CA HIS A 154 -8.34 -2.97 -12.49
C HIS A 154 -7.15 -3.23 -11.56
N LEU A 155 -6.73 -4.49 -11.39
CA LEU A 155 -5.52 -4.82 -10.62
C LEU A 155 -4.24 -4.30 -11.30
N GLU A 156 -4.15 -4.37 -12.63
CA GLU A 156 -3.04 -3.79 -13.39
C GLU A 156 -2.97 -2.27 -13.23
N HIS A 157 -4.11 -1.60 -13.28
CA HIS A 157 -4.21 -0.17 -13.05
C HIS A 157 -3.83 0.21 -11.61
N LEU A 158 -4.41 -0.45 -10.60
CA LEU A 158 -4.14 -0.20 -9.18
C LEU A 158 -2.66 -0.40 -8.86
N ARG A 159 -2.06 -1.47 -9.39
CA ARG A 159 -0.63 -1.75 -9.23
C ARG A 159 0.23 -0.65 -9.86
N SER A 160 -0.12 -0.20 -11.06
CA SER A 160 0.59 0.89 -11.74
C SER A 160 0.55 2.18 -10.94
N GLN A 161 -0.63 2.54 -10.41
CA GLN A 161 -0.80 3.68 -9.51
C GLN A 161 0.03 3.53 -8.24
N ALA A 162 0.04 2.36 -7.61
CA ALA A 162 0.83 2.11 -6.41
C ALA A 162 2.33 2.30 -6.64
N VAL A 163 2.87 1.83 -7.78
CA VAL A 163 4.27 2.04 -8.16
C VAL A 163 4.57 3.53 -8.37
N THR A 164 3.71 4.26 -9.08
CA THR A 164 3.88 5.69 -9.31
C THR A 164 3.78 6.49 -8.00
N LEU A 165 2.85 6.14 -7.10
CA LEU A 165 2.71 6.76 -5.78
C LEU A 165 3.94 6.50 -4.90
N ARG A 166 4.45 5.26 -4.88
CA ARG A 166 5.70 4.93 -4.19
C ARG A 166 6.86 5.78 -4.71
N GLY A 167 6.99 5.91 -6.02
CA GLY A 167 8.01 6.78 -6.63
C GLY A 167 7.87 8.22 -6.15
N ARG A 168 6.67 8.79 -6.26
CA ARG A 168 6.38 10.18 -5.85
C ARG A 168 6.68 10.43 -4.37
N ALA A 169 6.35 9.48 -3.50
CA ALA A 169 6.66 9.55 -2.07
C ALA A 169 8.17 9.62 -1.79
N HIS A 170 8.98 8.94 -2.63
CA HIS A 170 10.44 8.98 -2.59
C HIS A 170 11.05 10.15 -3.40
N GLY A 171 10.22 11.03 -3.98
CA GLY A 171 10.68 12.13 -4.83
C GLY A 171 11.21 11.69 -6.21
N GLN A 172 10.94 10.45 -6.60
CA GLN A 172 11.40 9.83 -7.84
C GLN A 172 10.24 9.58 -8.81
N ILE A 173 10.56 9.39 -10.09
CA ILE A 173 9.59 8.96 -11.09
C ILE A 173 9.87 7.51 -11.42
N LEU A 174 8.90 6.64 -11.15
CA LEU A 174 8.97 5.21 -11.44
C LEU A 174 7.99 4.87 -12.56
N LEU A 175 8.50 4.20 -13.60
CA LEU A 175 7.72 3.69 -14.72
C LEU A 175 7.17 2.31 -14.37
N PRO A 176 5.85 2.14 -14.22
CA PRO A 176 5.27 0.84 -13.87
C PRO A 176 5.41 -0.18 -15.00
N LEU A 177 5.65 -1.44 -14.63
CA LEU A 177 5.69 -2.59 -15.55
C LEU A 177 4.30 -3.22 -15.72
N PRO A 178 3.95 -3.71 -16.92
CA PRO A 178 2.77 -4.55 -17.11
C PRO A 178 2.85 -5.84 -16.28
N LEU A 179 1.73 -6.22 -15.66
CA LEU A 179 1.65 -7.41 -14.77
C LEU A 179 1.94 -8.73 -15.49
N CYS A 180 1.65 -8.79 -16.78
CA CYS A 180 1.86 -9.95 -17.63
C CYS A 180 3.34 -10.23 -17.92
N VAL A 181 4.21 -9.23 -17.80
CA VAL A 181 5.65 -9.35 -18.07
C VAL A 181 6.42 -9.75 -16.84
N GLU A 182 6.04 -9.30 -15.64
CA GLU A 182 6.67 -9.78 -14.42
C GLU A 182 6.38 -11.25 -14.10
N ARG A 183 5.28 -11.80 -14.63
CA ARG A 183 4.95 -13.23 -14.47
C ARG A 183 5.67 -14.14 -15.46
N ARG A 184 6.25 -13.60 -16.53
CA ARG A 184 6.91 -14.37 -17.59
C ARG A 184 8.42 -14.19 -17.42
N ASP A 185 9.16 -15.28 -17.25
CA ASP A 185 10.62 -15.21 -17.18
C ASP A 185 11.16 -14.52 -18.45
N GLU A 186 12.22 -13.72 -18.32
CA GLU A 186 12.87 -13.00 -19.44
C GLU A 186 13.21 -13.92 -20.64
N ARG A 187 13.35 -15.23 -20.40
CA ARG A 187 13.65 -16.26 -21.40
C ARG A 187 12.43 -16.68 -22.25
N GLN A 188 11.21 -16.47 -21.76
CA GLN A 188 9.96 -16.83 -22.46
C GLN A 188 9.40 -15.68 -23.31
N LEU A 189 9.90 -14.46 -23.13
CA LEU A 189 9.51 -13.31 -23.95
C LEU A 189 10.28 -13.25 -25.29
N SER A 190 11.43 -13.94 -25.36
CA SER A 190 12.32 -13.95 -26.53
C SER A 190 12.17 -15.16 -27.45
N SER A 191 11.56 -16.27 -26.97
CA SER A 191 11.50 -17.55 -27.69
C SER A 191 10.24 -17.73 -28.54
N ASP A 192 9.11 -17.12 -28.16
CA ASP A 192 7.83 -17.30 -28.86
C ASP A 192 7.35 -15.99 -29.52
N SER A 193 8.04 -15.57 -30.59
CA SER A 193 7.62 -14.44 -31.43
C SER A 193 6.29 -14.67 -32.17
N CYS A 194 5.73 -15.89 -32.12
CA CYS A 194 4.56 -16.29 -32.92
C CYS A 194 3.21 -16.11 -32.20
N LEU A 195 3.16 -15.95 -30.87
CA LEU A 195 1.89 -15.81 -30.13
C LEU A 195 1.97 -14.73 -29.04
N ILE A 196 2.36 -13.50 -29.42
CA ILE A 196 2.05 -12.34 -28.60
C ILE A 196 0.53 -12.16 -28.64
N ASP A 197 -0.16 -12.62 -27.60
CA ASP A 197 -1.61 -12.45 -27.45
C ASP A 197 -1.97 -10.96 -27.61
N ARG A 198 -3.06 -10.67 -28.32
CA ARG A 198 -3.56 -9.31 -28.54
C ARG A 198 -3.79 -8.57 -27.23
N THR A 199 -4.11 -9.31 -26.17
CA THR A 199 -4.24 -8.77 -24.81
C THR A 199 -2.91 -8.28 -24.24
N LEU A 200 -1.82 -9.03 -24.43
CA LEU A 200 -0.47 -8.64 -24.02
C LEU A 200 -0.03 -7.39 -24.77
N LEU A 201 -0.23 -7.35 -26.08
CA LEU A 201 0.13 -6.19 -26.89
C LEU A 201 -0.61 -4.92 -26.42
N TYR A 202 -1.92 -5.04 -26.18
CA TYR A 202 -2.72 -3.92 -25.68
C TYR A 202 -2.25 -3.44 -24.29
N SER A 203 -1.91 -4.34 -23.36
CA SER A 203 -1.36 -3.96 -22.06
C SER A 203 -0.03 -3.22 -22.20
N ILE A 204 0.83 -3.65 -23.14
CA ILE A 204 2.11 -2.98 -23.42
C ILE A 204 1.87 -1.58 -23.99
N GLU A 205 1.02 -1.46 -25.01
CA GLU A 205 0.68 -0.19 -25.65
C GLU A 205 0.13 0.82 -24.63
N THR A 206 -0.82 0.36 -23.80
CA THR A 206 -1.40 1.16 -22.72
C THR A 206 -0.32 1.66 -21.75
N MET A 207 0.64 0.80 -21.40
CA MET A 207 1.71 1.16 -20.48
C MET A 207 2.71 2.15 -21.07
N VAL A 208 3.06 1.99 -22.35
CA VAL A 208 3.92 2.94 -23.08
C VAL A 208 3.26 4.31 -23.16
N ILE A 209 1.96 4.38 -23.46
CA ILE A 209 1.19 5.64 -23.45
C ILE A 209 1.26 6.28 -22.07
N HIS A 210 1.06 5.51 -21.00
CA HIS A 210 1.14 6.01 -19.64
C HIS A 210 2.55 6.53 -19.28
N TRP A 211 3.62 5.86 -19.72
CA TRP A 211 4.98 6.37 -19.53
C TRP A 211 5.21 7.68 -20.27
N CYS A 212 4.74 7.81 -21.52
CA CYS A 212 4.82 9.08 -22.26
C CYS A 212 4.13 10.22 -21.51
N GLN A 213 2.95 9.97 -20.94
CA GLN A 213 2.25 10.96 -20.12
C GLN A 213 3.03 11.30 -18.84
N LEU A 214 3.59 10.31 -18.15
CA LEU A 214 4.41 10.52 -16.96
C LEU A 214 5.67 11.35 -17.29
N MET A 215 6.40 10.99 -18.34
CA MET A 215 7.57 11.74 -18.79
C MET A 215 7.22 13.17 -19.20
N GLY A 216 6.14 13.34 -19.98
CA GLY A 216 5.62 14.67 -20.33
C GLY A 216 5.30 15.51 -19.10
N SER A 217 4.65 14.92 -18.08
CA SER A 217 4.32 15.62 -16.83
C SER A 217 5.55 16.07 -16.03
N VAL A 218 6.67 15.35 -16.16
CA VAL A 218 7.95 15.68 -15.52
C VAL A 218 8.64 16.81 -16.27
N LEU A 219 8.66 16.74 -17.60
CA LEU A 219 9.25 17.78 -18.45
C LEU A 219 8.50 19.11 -18.37
N GLN A 220 7.18 19.08 -18.14
CA GLN A 220 6.35 20.27 -17.94
C GLN A 220 6.41 20.87 -16.52
N ARG A 221 7.28 20.34 -15.64
CA ARG A 221 7.50 20.95 -14.32
C ARG A 221 8.24 22.27 -14.48
N ASP A 222 7.77 23.27 -13.75
CA ASP A 222 8.24 24.63 -13.86
C ASP A 222 8.57 25.14 -12.45
N SER A 223 9.77 25.68 -12.28
CA SER A 223 10.27 26.23 -11.01
C SER A 223 9.45 27.44 -10.56
N SER A 224 8.84 28.17 -11.51
CA SER A 224 8.03 29.37 -11.25
C SER A 224 6.66 29.07 -10.63
N LYS A 225 6.27 27.80 -10.45
CA LYS A 225 4.96 27.44 -9.88
C LYS A 225 4.76 27.99 -8.47
N LEU A 226 5.80 27.94 -7.62
CA LEU A 226 5.75 28.49 -6.26
C LEU A 226 5.60 30.02 -6.29
N LEU A 227 6.34 30.68 -7.19
CA LEU A 227 6.23 32.13 -7.40
C LEU A 227 4.83 32.55 -7.87
N ARG A 228 4.23 31.80 -8.80
CA ARG A 228 2.86 32.05 -9.28
C ARG A 228 1.79 31.79 -8.23
N GLN A 229 2.07 30.98 -7.22
CA GLN A 229 1.19 30.72 -6.09
C GLN A 229 1.28 31.81 -5.01
N GLY A 230 2.13 32.83 -5.20
CA GLY A 230 2.32 33.93 -4.26
C GLY A 230 3.38 33.66 -3.21
N ASP A 231 4.11 32.54 -3.28
CA ASP A 231 5.22 32.27 -2.39
C ASP A 231 6.45 33.11 -2.78
N HIS A 232 7.36 33.30 -1.82
CA HIS A 232 8.64 33.98 -2.00
C HIS A 232 9.83 33.00 -1.79
N PRO A 233 9.98 31.97 -2.64
CA PRO A 233 11.11 31.04 -2.54
C PRO A 233 12.43 31.78 -2.83
N GLY A 234 13.42 31.57 -1.97
CA GLY A 234 14.78 32.08 -2.19
C GLY A 234 15.56 31.29 -3.25
N PRO A 235 16.76 31.73 -3.65
CA PRO A 235 17.58 31.09 -4.69
C PRO A 235 17.90 29.61 -4.41
N THR A 236 17.97 29.22 -3.13
CA THR A 236 18.21 27.83 -2.71
C THR A 236 17.08 26.88 -3.11
N ALA A 237 15.83 27.38 -3.18
CA ALA A 237 14.69 26.58 -3.63
C ALA A 237 14.82 26.22 -5.11
N GLU A 238 15.30 27.16 -5.95
CA GLU A 238 15.52 26.93 -7.37
C GLU A 238 16.64 25.91 -7.62
N LEU A 239 17.76 26.03 -6.89
CA LEU A 239 18.83 25.02 -6.93
C LEU A 239 18.31 23.62 -6.54
N SER A 240 17.49 23.54 -5.48
CA SER A 240 16.90 22.28 -5.04
C SER A 240 15.92 21.69 -6.06
N PHE A 241 15.18 22.54 -6.76
CA PHE A 241 14.25 22.14 -7.83
C PHE A 241 15.03 21.52 -8.98
N TRP A 242 16.06 22.21 -9.50
CA TRP A 242 16.85 21.71 -10.62
C TRP A 242 17.66 20.46 -10.27
N ALA A 243 18.18 20.36 -9.04
CA ALA A 243 18.82 19.14 -8.56
C ALA A 243 17.85 17.93 -8.60
N LYS A 244 16.64 18.09 -8.04
CA LYS A 244 15.59 17.05 -8.08
C LYS A 244 15.12 16.74 -9.49
N GLN A 245 15.02 17.75 -10.36
CA GLN A 245 14.62 17.56 -11.75
C GLN A 245 15.66 16.76 -12.52
N LYS A 246 16.95 17.09 -12.38
CA LYS A 246 18.07 16.32 -12.93
C LYS A 246 18.06 14.88 -12.46
N ASP A 247 17.92 14.65 -11.15
CA ASP A 247 17.92 13.29 -10.60
C ASP A 247 16.73 12.46 -11.11
N ASN A 248 15.56 13.08 -11.26
CA ASN A 248 14.40 12.44 -11.88
C ASN A 248 14.63 12.07 -13.34
N LEU A 249 15.19 12.98 -14.15
CA LEU A 249 15.47 12.72 -15.57
C LEU A 249 16.52 11.61 -15.75
N LEU A 250 17.58 11.62 -14.95
CA LEU A 250 18.58 10.54 -14.94
C LEU A 250 17.95 9.20 -14.50
N GLY A 251 17.04 9.23 -13.52
CA GLY A 251 16.30 8.05 -13.08
C GLY A 251 15.39 7.47 -14.18
N ILE A 252 14.71 8.33 -14.94
CA ILE A 252 13.89 7.93 -16.10
C ILE A 252 14.78 7.34 -17.19
N GLN A 253 15.89 8.02 -17.54
CA GLN A 253 16.83 7.54 -18.54
C GLN A 253 17.31 6.11 -18.22
N LYS A 254 17.76 5.88 -16.98
CA LYS A 254 18.19 4.55 -16.53
C LYS A 254 17.09 3.50 -16.66
N GLN A 255 15.84 3.84 -16.35
CA GLN A 255 14.70 2.91 -16.47
C GLN A 255 14.37 2.58 -17.94
N VAL A 256 14.49 3.56 -18.84
CA VAL A 256 14.26 3.37 -20.28
C VAL A 256 15.40 2.60 -20.95
N GLU A 257 16.63 2.77 -20.48
CA GLU A 257 17.81 2.03 -20.97
C GLU A 257 17.85 0.58 -20.50
N MET A 258 17.00 0.19 -19.54
CA MET A 258 16.91 -1.21 -19.11
C MET A 258 16.44 -2.11 -20.26
N LYS A 259 17.00 -3.32 -20.31
CA LYS A 259 16.75 -4.33 -21.36
C LYS A 259 15.26 -4.62 -21.61
N TRP A 260 14.44 -4.55 -20.57
CA TRP A 260 12.99 -4.78 -20.66
C TRP A 260 12.28 -3.66 -21.46
N SER A 261 12.67 -2.39 -21.29
CA SER A 261 12.12 -1.24 -22.01
C SER A 261 12.43 -1.31 -23.52
N ILE A 262 13.65 -1.70 -23.86
CA ILE A 262 14.09 -1.91 -25.25
C ILE A 262 13.29 -3.04 -25.90
N THR A 263 13.07 -4.13 -25.17
CA THR A 263 12.26 -5.26 -25.62
C THR A 263 10.81 -4.84 -25.87
N PHE A 264 10.22 -4.03 -24.98
CA PHE A 264 8.87 -3.51 -25.19
C PHE A 264 8.73 -2.60 -26.40
N MET A 265 9.63 -1.63 -26.55
CA MET A 265 9.63 -0.77 -27.74
C MET A 265 9.79 -1.59 -29.01
N SER A 266 10.61 -2.65 -28.98
CA SER A 266 10.77 -3.56 -30.11
C SER A 266 9.50 -4.36 -30.42
N ILE A 267 8.80 -4.87 -29.40
CA ILE A 267 7.51 -5.58 -29.57
C ILE A 267 6.45 -4.66 -30.18
N VAL A 268 6.32 -3.43 -29.65
CA VAL A 268 5.38 -2.43 -30.20
C VAL A 268 5.76 -2.10 -31.64
N ASN A 269 7.04 -1.85 -31.93
CA ASN A 269 7.52 -1.53 -33.27
C ASN A 269 7.24 -2.68 -34.27
N VAL A 270 7.52 -3.93 -33.89
CA VAL A 270 7.22 -5.10 -34.73
C VAL A 270 5.72 -5.26 -34.96
N SER A 271 4.87 -4.98 -33.97
CA SER A 271 3.41 -5.05 -34.16
C SER A 271 2.87 -3.96 -35.08
N VAL A 272 3.38 -2.73 -34.98
CA VAL A 272 2.92 -1.56 -35.76
C VAL A 272 3.43 -1.61 -37.20
N TYR A 273 4.67 -2.06 -37.42
CA TYR A 273 5.27 -2.11 -38.75
C TYR A 273 5.18 -3.49 -39.42
N GLY A 274 5.06 -4.59 -38.64
CA GLY A 274 4.83 -5.93 -39.17
C GLY A 274 3.42 -6.12 -39.75
N PHE A 275 2.40 -5.43 -39.21
CA PHE A 275 1.05 -5.44 -39.81
C PHE A 275 0.99 -4.68 -41.14
N LYS A 276 1.81 -3.63 -41.33
CA LYS A 276 1.89 -2.93 -42.62
C LYS A 276 2.55 -3.76 -43.72
N GLY A 277 3.44 -4.71 -43.38
CA GLY A 277 4.08 -5.61 -44.35
C GLY A 277 3.18 -6.73 -44.88
N ILE A 278 2.15 -7.14 -44.13
CA ILE A 278 1.27 -8.25 -44.53
C ILE A 278 0.13 -7.76 -45.44
N VAL A 279 -0.28 -6.50 -45.32
CA VAL A 279 -1.36 -5.93 -46.16
C VAL A 279 -0.89 -5.59 -47.58
N TRP A 280 0.42 -5.44 -47.82
CA TRP A 280 0.98 -5.17 -49.15
C TRP A 280 1.55 -6.39 -49.88
N SER A 281 1.45 -7.60 -49.31
CA SER A 281 1.88 -8.85 -49.96
C SER A 281 0.73 -9.63 -50.62
N LYS A 282 -0.49 -9.08 -50.62
CA LYS A 282 -1.65 -9.62 -51.35
C LYS A 282 -2.29 -8.52 -52.20
N SER A 283 -1.53 -7.99 -53.15
CA SER A 283 -2.07 -7.40 -54.36
C SER A 283 -1.22 -7.78 -55.55
#